data_AF-I3ZKS8-F1
#
_entry.id   AF-I3ZKS8-F1
#
_cell.length_a   1.000
_cell.length_b   1.000
_cell.length_c   1.000
_cell.angle_alpha   90.00
_cell.angle_beta   90.00
_cell.angle_gamma   90.00
#
_symmetry.space_group_name_H-M   'P 1'
#
loop_
_entity.id
_entity.type
_entity.pdbx_description
1 polymer ?
#
loop_
_entity_poly.entity_id
_entity_poly.type
_entity_poly.pdbx_seq_one_letter_code
_entity_poly.pdbx_strand_id
1 'polypeptide(L)'
;MPVKTLCRLLLFLTLCAGALAAVGQTNVGPSNPILQHADPFITWMPVDGRYLLLATARNNVTIWSGPTPATAATDSKVVFNAVEGMREVWSPTLWHIKGSWWIYFTARVGTEKHAIYVLQSDTDDPLGTYTYRGPLDLEREAIDPSVLTVKGKTYLMYVGVGGGENAIYMVRLGEPMKPVGEKVLIAEPEYPWEKGAGSPKNYPVNEGPTALYHAGKAFIVYSGSDTASTFYCLGLLTFQGGDPLQRRNWIKTDHPILTQNPAVGIVGTGRGTFAHAKDGTEWLLYAAMPADDARTANRATRAQRFTWNADGSPEFGPVLADGPIAVR
;
A
#
# COMPACT_ATOMS: atom_id res chain seq x y z
N MET A 1 72.39 15.35 -38.40
CA MET A 1 71.20 16.24 -38.45
C MET A 1 69.95 15.36 -38.52
N PRO A 2 68.84 15.66 -37.84
CA PRO A 2 68.64 15.57 -36.39
C PRO A 2 67.66 14.44 -35.98
N VAL A 3 67.82 14.00 -34.71
CA VAL A 3 66.78 13.68 -33.72
C VAL A 3 65.65 12.70 -34.09
N LYS A 4 65.68 11.50 -33.48
CA LYS A 4 64.50 10.93 -32.79
C LYS A 4 64.94 10.22 -31.52
N THR A 5 64.87 10.94 -30.40
CA THR A 5 65.10 10.42 -29.05
C THR A 5 63.88 9.58 -28.63
N LEU A 6 64.12 8.28 -28.42
CA LEU A 6 63.14 7.33 -27.91
C LEU A 6 63.11 7.44 -26.37
N CYS A 7 62.14 8.16 -25.82
CA CYS A 7 61.97 8.28 -24.37
C CYS A 7 61.31 7.00 -23.84
N ARG A 8 62.09 6.15 -23.16
CA ARG A 8 61.60 4.97 -22.44
C ARG A 8 60.93 5.42 -21.14
N LEU A 9 59.61 5.30 -21.07
CA LEU A 9 58.83 5.51 -19.85
C LEU A 9 59.03 4.28 -18.93
N LEU A 10 59.69 4.46 -17.78
CA LEU A 10 59.74 3.45 -16.72
C LEU A 10 58.37 3.37 -16.03
N LEU A 11 57.75 2.19 -16.09
CA LEU A 11 56.56 1.85 -15.33
C LEU A 11 56.97 1.53 -13.88
N PHE A 12 56.70 2.42 -12.93
CA PHE A 12 56.78 2.11 -11.51
C PHE A 12 55.43 1.50 -11.06
N LEU A 13 55.40 0.18 -10.89
CA LEU A 13 54.31 -0.52 -10.19
C LEU A 13 54.41 -0.19 -8.69
N THR A 14 53.55 0.69 -8.20
CA THR A 14 53.33 0.86 -6.75
C THR A 14 52.06 0.12 -6.36
N LEU A 15 52.23 -1.01 -5.69
CA LEU A 15 51.17 -1.80 -5.08
C LEU A 15 50.68 -1.05 -3.82
N CYS A 16 49.65 -0.21 -3.95
CA CYS A 16 48.94 0.31 -2.79
C CYS A 16 47.85 -0.70 -2.39
N ALA A 17 48.16 -1.54 -1.41
CA ALA A 17 47.17 -2.29 -0.65
C ALA A 17 46.38 -1.32 0.25
N GLY A 18 45.34 -0.71 -0.31
CA GLY A 18 44.35 0.05 0.45
C GLY A 18 43.31 -0.92 1.02
N ALA A 19 43.29 -1.09 2.34
CA ALA A 19 42.22 -1.79 3.03
C ALA A 19 40.87 -1.15 2.64
N LEU A 20 39.95 -1.95 2.07
CA LEU A 20 38.55 -1.57 2.01
C LEU A 20 38.05 -1.49 3.45
N ALA A 21 38.01 -0.29 4.00
CA ALA A 21 37.08 0.01 5.07
C ALA A 21 35.68 -0.22 4.48
N ALA A 22 35.04 -1.32 4.87
CA ALA A 22 33.61 -1.44 4.71
C ALA A 22 32.99 -0.24 5.42
N VAL A 23 32.47 0.71 4.63
CA VAL A 23 31.57 1.73 5.16
C VAL A 23 30.34 0.94 5.62
N GLY A 24 30.34 0.54 6.89
CA GLY A 24 29.13 0.11 7.55
C GLY A 24 28.14 1.25 7.37
N GLN A 25 27.05 0.99 6.65
CA GLN A 25 25.92 1.90 6.63
C GLN A 25 25.57 2.18 8.09
N THR A 26 25.86 3.41 8.52
CA THR A 26 25.32 3.95 9.76
C THR A 26 23.82 3.69 9.74
N ASN A 27 23.29 3.11 10.82
CA ASN A 27 21.84 3.00 11.03
C ASN A 27 21.21 4.37 10.81
N VAL A 28 20.75 4.65 9.59
CA VAL A 28 19.97 5.85 9.31
C VAL A 28 18.64 5.55 9.99
N GLY A 29 18.28 6.36 10.98
CA GLY A 29 16.98 6.26 11.64
C GLY A 29 15.84 6.31 10.62
N PRO A 30 14.59 6.04 11.05
CA PRO A 30 13.45 6.06 10.14
C PRO A 30 13.41 7.38 9.36
N SER A 31 13.22 7.33 8.04
CA SER A 31 13.22 8.49 7.15
C SER A 31 12.21 8.29 6.03
N ASN A 32 11.43 9.33 5.73
CA ASN A 32 10.58 9.35 4.55
C ASN A 32 11.36 9.70 3.28
N PRO A 33 10.98 9.14 2.12
CA PRO A 33 10.07 7.99 1.99
C PRO A 33 10.72 6.71 2.53
N ILE A 34 9.93 5.85 3.19
CA ILE A 34 10.45 4.61 3.79
C ILE A 34 10.63 3.49 2.74
N LEU A 35 9.93 3.59 1.61
CA LEU A 35 10.02 2.62 0.52
C LEU A 35 9.66 3.27 -0.82
N GLN A 36 10.48 3.05 -1.85
CA GLN A 36 10.27 3.56 -3.23
C GLN A 36 9.26 2.72 -4.02
N HIS A 37 8.11 2.42 -3.41
CA HIS A 37 6.99 1.71 -4.01
C HIS A 37 5.66 2.34 -3.59
N ALA A 38 4.63 2.13 -4.40
CA ALA A 38 3.28 2.60 -4.17
C ALA A 38 2.40 1.52 -3.51
N ASP A 39 1.18 1.93 -3.14
CA ASP A 39 0.12 1.06 -2.63
C ASP A 39 0.54 0.22 -1.41
N PRO A 40 1.06 0.87 -0.33
CA PRO A 40 1.52 0.15 0.84
C PRO A 40 0.35 -0.57 1.53
N PHE A 41 0.63 -1.76 2.02
CA PHE A 41 -0.20 -2.49 2.96
C PHE A 41 0.68 -3.00 4.10
N ILE A 42 0.39 -2.57 5.33
CA ILE A 42 1.11 -3.01 6.51
C ILE A 42 0.22 -3.88 7.37
N THR A 43 0.76 -4.99 7.85
CA THR A 43 0.09 -5.85 8.83
C THR A 43 0.95 -6.01 10.08
N TRP A 44 0.28 -6.39 11.16
CA TRP A 44 0.89 -6.51 12.47
C TRP A 44 1.57 -7.87 12.68
N MET A 45 2.71 -7.79 13.37
CA MET A 45 3.62 -8.81 13.88
C MET A 45 3.26 -10.30 13.74
N PRO A 46 3.62 -10.94 12.62
CA PRO A 46 3.43 -12.37 12.49
C PRO A 46 4.73 -13.19 12.52
N VAL A 47 5.91 -12.54 12.47
CA VAL A 47 7.23 -13.20 12.52
C VAL A 47 8.14 -12.42 13.42
N ASP A 48 8.60 -13.03 14.51
CA ASP A 48 9.63 -12.50 15.42
C ASP A 48 9.41 -11.05 15.89
N GLY A 49 8.15 -10.63 15.95
CA GLY A 49 7.74 -9.30 16.33
C GLY A 49 8.13 -8.17 15.37
N ARG A 50 8.28 -8.47 14.07
CA ARG A 50 8.51 -7.52 12.96
C ARG A 50 7.19 -7.15 12.26
N TYR A 51 7.11 -5.93 11.74
CA TYR A 51 6.03 -5.50 10.86
C TYR A 51 6.29 -6.01 9.45
N LEU A 52 5.24 -6.45 8.76
CA LEU A 52 5.31 -6.84 7.36
C LEU A 52 4.64 -5.77 6.51
N LEU A 53 5.38 -5.30 5.51
CA LEU A 53 4.94 -4.30 4.54
C LEU A 53 4.91 -4.95 3.16
N LEU A 54 3.80 -4.82 2.46
CA LEU A 54 3.65 -5.16 1.06
C LEU A 54 3.41 -3.87 0.27
N ALA A 55 3.79 -3.87 -1.01
CA ALA A 55 3.64 -2.74 -1.90
C ALA A 55 3.62 -3.22 -3.36
N THR A 56 3.17 -2.36 -4.28
CA THR A 56 3.15 -2.68 -5.71
C THR A 56 4.57 -2.84 -6.27
N ALA A 57 4.93 -4.07 -6.62
CA ALA A 57 6.23 -4.41 -7.25
C ALA A 57 6.13 -4.71 -8.76
N ARG A 58 4.91 -4.79 -9.32
CA ARG A 58 4.57 -4.96 -10.76
C ARG A 58 4.78 -6.36 -11.33
N ASN A 59 5.84 -7.07 -10.96
CA ASN A 59 6.21 -8.37 -11.53
C ASN A 59 6.35 -9.51 -10.49
N ASN A 60 6.18 -9.21 -9.21
CA ASN A 60 6.24 -10.18 -8.12
C ASN A 60 5.40 -9.70 -6.94
N VAL A 61 5.27 -10.56 -5.93
CA VAL A 61 4.86 -10.17 -4.59
C VAL A 61 6.09 -10.26 -3.68
N THR A 62 6.51 -9.10 -3.19
CA THR A 62 7.57 -8.95 -2.19
C THR A 62 6.95 -8.56 -0.85
N ILE A 63 7.43 -9.19 0.21
CA ILE A 63 7.13 -8.79 1.59
C ILE A 63 8.40 -8.14 2.14
N TRP A 64 8.30 -6.86 2.47
CA TRP A 64 9.29 -6.14 3.24
C TRP A 64 9.02 -6.32 4.74
N SER A 65 10.07 -6.21 5.56
CA SER A 65 9.89 -6.25 7.01
C SER A 65 10.87 -5.40 7.80
N GLY A 66 10.48 -5.07 9.03
CA GLY A 66 11.36 -4.39 9.98
C GLY A 66 10.78 -4.26 11.39
N PRO A 67 11.56 -3.70 12.33
CA PRO A 67 11.22 -3.72 13.75
C PRO A 67 10.16 -2.68 14.16
N THR A 68 9.93 -1.64 13.35
CA THR A 68 8.91 -0.60 13.59
C THR A 68 8.15 -0.31 12.29
N PRO A 69 6.94 0.27 12.34
CA PRO A 69 6.23 0.66 11.12
C PRO A 69 7.05 1.61 10.22
N ALA A 70 7.78 2.55 10.82
CA ALA A 70 8.62 3.51 10.10
C ALA A 70 9.93 2.92 9.54
N THR A 71 10.27 1.70 9.92
CA THR A 71 11.43 0.95 9.41
C THR A 71 11.01 -0.40 8.81
N ALA A 72 9.73 -0.56 8.44
CA ALA A 72 9.18 -1.82 7.93
C ALA A 72 9.75 -2.26 6.56
N ALA A 73 10.66 -1.48 5.98
CA ALA A 73 11.31 -1.70 4.69
C ALA A 73 12.82 -2.00 4.77
N THR A 74 13.34 -2.39 5.94
CA THR A 74 14.78 -2.67 6.14
C THR A 74 15.26 -4.01 5.61
N ASP A 75 14.34 -4.95 5.39
CA ASP A 75 14.61 -6.28 4.84
C ASP A 75 13.48 -6.66 3.88
N SER A 76 13.69 -7.65 3.01
CA SER A 76 12.69 -8.06 2.04
C SER A 76 12.84 -9.51 1.59
N LYS A 77 11.71 -10.12 1.22
CA LYS A 77 11.67 -11.44 0.60
C LYS A 77 10.63 -11.47 -0.51
N VAL A 78 11.05 -11.91 -1.69
CA VAL A 78 10.11 -12.25 -2.77
C VAL A 78 9.45 -13.58 -2.42
N VAL A 79 8.13 -13.59 -2.26
CA VAL A 79 7.37 -14.79 -1.90
C VAL A 79 6.64 -15.42 -3.09
N PHE A 80 6.49 -14.67 -4.18
CA PHE A 80 5.88 -15.15 -5.41
C PHE A 80 6.37 -14.33 -6.61
N ASN A 81 6.70 -15.00 -7.72
CA ASN A 81 6.99 -14.36 -9.00
C ASN A 81 5.78 -14.48 -9.93
N ALA A 82 5.52 -13.46 -10.73
CA ALA A 82 4.47 -13.50 -11.75
C ALA A 82 4.61 -14.75 -12.64
N VAL A 83 3.50 -15.47 -12.82
CA VAL A 83 3.43 -16.61 -13.75
C VAL A 83 3.38 -16.14 -15.20
N GLU A 84 3.54 -17.05 -16.15
CA GLU A 84 3.48 -16.72 -17.57
C GLU A 84 2.17 -15.98 -17.91
N GLY A 85 2.31 -14.88 -18.67
CA GLY A 85 1.18 -14.02 -19.07
C GLY A 85 0.61 -13.12 -17.96
N MET A 86 1.14 -13.20 -16.74
CA MET A 86 0.75 -12.31 -15.64
C MET A 86 1.51 -10.98 -15.71
N ARG A 87 0.77 -9.88 -15.61
CA ARG A 87 1.29 -8.50 -15.57
C ARG A 87 0.53 -7.68 -14.55
N GLU A 88 1.08 -6.50 -14.26
CA GLU A 88 0.39 -5.50 -13.43
C GLU A 88 0.06 -6.02 -12.02
N VAL A 89 1.04 -6.70 -11.40
CA VAL A 89 0.93 -7.19 -10.02
C VAL A 89 0.91 -5.99 -9.07
N TRP A 90 -0.27 -5.61 -8.59
CA TRP A 90 -0.54 -4.39 -7.83
C TRP A 90 -1.22 -4.68 -6.50
N SER A 91 -1.01 -3.76 -5.56
CA SER A 91 -1.67 -3.68 -4.25
C SER A 91 -1.86 -5.02 -3.52
N PRO A 92 -0.78 -5.81 -3.33
CA PRO A 92 -0.88 -7.02 -2.53
C PRO A 92 -1.24 -6.70 -1.06
N THR A 93 -2.19 -7.44 -0.49
CA THR A 93 -2.57 -7.38 0.93
C THR A 93 -2.48 -8.75 1.58
N LEU A 94 -2.09 -8.81 2.86
CA LEU A 94 -1.77 -10.04 3.59
C LEU A 94 -2.68 -10.22 4.81
N TRP A 95 -3.31 -11.40 4.93
CA TRP A 95 -4.31 -11.67 5.95
C TRP A 95 -4.19 -13.07 6.53
N HIS A 96 -4.32 -13.20 7.85
CA HIS A 96 -4.44 -14.50 8.51
C HIS A 96 -5.91 -14.88 8.64
N ILE A 97 -6.36 -15.86 7.86
CA ILE A 97 -7.77 -16.26 7.77
C ILE A 97 -7.85 -17.78 7.90
N LYS A 98 -8.60 -18.25 8.91
CA LYS A 98 -8.82 -19.67 9.21
C LYS A 98 -7.53 -20.50 9.35
N GLY A 99 -6.51 -19.92 10.00
CA GLY A 99 -5.28 -20.63 10.34
C GLY A 99 -4.26 -20.72 9.20
N SER A 100 -4.38 -19.91 8.16
CA SER A 100 -3.33 -19.77 7.14
C SER A 100 -3.19 -18.31 6.72
N TRP A 101 -2.03 -17.96 6.17
CA TRP A 101 -1.81 -16.67 5.55
C TRP A 101 -2.28 -16.67 4.11
N TRP A 102 -2.94 -15.58 3.73
CA TRP A 102 -3.50 -15.38 2.40
C TRP A 102 -3.05 -14.03 1.88
N ILE A 103 -2.53 -14.02 0.66
CA ILE A 103 -2.25 -12.77 -0.06
C ILE A 103 -3.30 -12.61 -1.15
N TYR A 104 -3.98 -11.47 -1.16
CA TYR A 104 -4.82 -11.03 -2.27
C TYR A 104 -4.10 -9.93 -3.02
N PHE A 105 -4.06 -9.99 -4.33
CA PHE A 105 -3.41 -8.97 -5.15
C PHE A 105 -4.15 -8.76 -6.46
N THR A 106 -3.96 -7.62 -7.08
CA THR A 106 -4.47 -7.32 -8.41
C THR A 106 -3.47 -7.76 -9.46
N ALA A 107 -3.95 -8.36 -10.55
CA ALA A 107 -3.14 -8.58 -11.75
C ALA A 107 -4.03 -8.70 -12.99
N ARG A 108 -3.41 -8.87 -14.16
CA ARG A 108 -4.04 -9.39 -15.38
C ARG A 108 -3.27 -10.62 -15.83
N VAL A 109 -3.97 -11.69 -16.20
CA VAL A 109 -3.34 -12.93 -16.71
C VAL A 109 -3.98 -13.33 -18.02
N GLY A 110 -3.26 -13.18 -19.14
CA GLY A 110 -3.77 -13.55 -20.47
C GLY A 110 -5.02 -12.78 -20.93
N THR A 111 -5.35 -11.66 -20.27
CA THR A 111 -6.50 -10.80 -20.61
C THR A 111 -6.17 -9.31 -20.42
N GLU A 112 -7.06 -8.44 -20.92
CA GLU A 112 -7.03 -6.98 -20.68
C GLU A 112 -7.81 -6.53 -19.44
N LYS A 113 -8.42 -7.44 -18.67
CA LYS A 113 -9.18 -7.10 -17.46
C LYS A 113 -8.40 -7.44 -16.21
N HIS A 114 -8.40 -6.53 -15.25
CA HIS A 114 -7.90 -6.83 -13.91
C HIS A 114 -8.81 -7.80 -13.15
N ALA A 115 -8.18 -8.69 -12.40
CA ALA A 115 -8.87 -9.50 -11.41
C ALA A 115 -8.06 -9.53 -10.11
N ILE A 116 -8.72 -9.95 -9.04
CA ILE A 116 -8.08 -10.28 -7.79
C ILE A 116 -7.61 -11.74 -7.84
N TYR A 117 -6.35 -11.96 -7.52
CA TYR A 117 -5.69 -13.26 -7.46
C TYR A 117 -5.25 -13.57 -6.04
N VAL A 118 -5.12 -14.87 -5.73
CA VAL A 118 -4.90 -15.34 -4.37
C VAL A 118 -3.66 -16.23 -4.27
N LEU A 119 -2.86 -15.98 -3.24
CA LEU A 119 -1.80 -16.88 -2.77
C LEU A 119 -2.18 -17.40 -1.38
N GLN A 120 -1.86 -18.65 -1.08
CA GLN A 120 -1.94 -19.22 0.26
C GLN A 120 -0.55 -19.60 0.74
N SER A 121 -0.20 -19.31 1.98
CA SER A 121 1.05 -19.79 2.57
C SER A 121 1.05 -21.31 2.69
N ASP A 122 2.20 -21.92 2.46
CA ASP A 122 2.42 -23.35 2.67
C ASP A 122 2.80 -23.67 4.13
N THR A 123 3.13 -22.63 4.90
CA THR A 123 3.58 -22.71 6.29
C THR A 123 2.88 -21.66 7.16
N ASP A 124 3.09 -21.76 8.48
CA ASP A 124 2.62 -20.76 9.46
C ASP A 124 3.44 -19.46 9.43
N ASP A 125 4.63 -19.51 8.82
CA ASP A 125 5.47 -18.34 8.58
C ASP A 125 4.97 -17.60 7.31
N PRO A 126 4.45 -16.36 7.43
CA PRO A 126 4.05 -15.56 6.27
C PRO A 126 5.22 -15.14 5.36
N LEU A 127 6.47 -15.31 5.80
CA LEU A 127 7.64 -15.17 4.94
C LEU A 127 8.03 -16.52 4.30
N GLY A 128 7.25 -17.58 4.50
CA GLY A 128 7.43 -18.89 3.87
C GLY A 128 7.16 -18.90 2.36
N THR A 129 6.99 -20.11 1.82
CA THR A 129 6.57 -20.30 0.43
C THR A 129 5.05 -20.17 0.32
N TYR A 130 4.59 -19.84 -0.89
CA TYR A 130 3.18 -19.67 -1.19
C TYR A 130 2.76 -20.46 -2.42
N THR A 131 1.60 -21.09 -2.34
CA THR A 131 0.90 -21.71 -3.46
C THR A 131 -0.01 -20.68 -4.15
N TYR A 132 0.14 -20.50 -5.46
CA TYR A 132 -0.78 -19.72 -6.29
C TYR A 132 -2.11 -20.46 -6.48
N ARG A 133 -3.21 -19.84 -6.02
CA ARG A 133 -4.54 -20.45 -6.01
C ARG A 133 -5.43 -20.00 -7.17
N GLY A 134 -5.00 -19.03 -7.96
CA GLY A 134 -5.76 -18.51 -9.10
C GLY A 134 -6.62 -17.28 -8.79
N PRO A 135 -7.48 -16.88 -9.74
CA PRO A 135 -8.35 -15.72 -9.59
C PRO A 135 -9.50 -15.99 -8.61
N LEU A 136 -9.99 -14.93 -7.98
CA LEU A 136 -11.22 -14.92 -7.20
C LEU A 136 -12.37 -14.45 -8.10
N ASP A 137 -13.45 -15.24 -8.18
CA ASP A 137 -14.62 -14.87 -8.98
C ASP A 137 -15.48 -13.83 -8.26
N LEU A 138 -15.42 -12.61 -8.77
CA LEU A 138 -16.18 -11.46 -8.30
C LEU A 138 -17.21 -10.99 -9.33
N GLU A 139 -17.37 -11.71 -10.44
CA GLU A 139 -18.31 -11.40 -11.53
C GLU A 139 -18.11 -10.00 -12.17
N ARG A 140 -16.92 -9.40 -12.00
CA ARG A 140 -16.53 -8.12 -12.61
C ARG A 140 -15.02 -7.93 -12.64
N GLU A 141 -14.58 -6.93 -13.41
CA GLU A 141 -13.22 -6.41 -13.28
C GLU A 141 -13.04 -5.85 -11.87
N ALA A 142 -11.94 -6.22 -11.21
CA ALA A 142 -11.71 -5.89 -9.82
C ALA A 142 -10.25 -5.61 -9.52
N ILE A 143 -10.01 -4.57 -8.71
CA ILE A 143 -8.69 -4.20 -8.20
C ILE A 143 -8.74 -3.98 -6.68
N ASP A 144 -7.57 -3.78 -6.08
CA ASP A 144 -7.39 -3.31 -4.70
C ASP A 144 -8.12 -4.13 -3.62
N PRO A 145 -7.78 -5.41 -3.49
CA PRO A 145 -8.39 -6.26 -2.47
C PRO A 145 -7.94 -5.85 -1.07
N SER A 146 -8.89 -5.84 -0.14
CA SER A 146 -8.63 -5.65 1.28
C SER A 146 -9.70 -6.34 2.12
N VAL A 147 -9.48 -6.50 3.42
CA VAL A 147 -10.39 -7.28 4.27
C VAL A 147 -10.92 -6.42 5.41
N LEU A 148 -12.23 -6.52 5.62
CA LEU A 148 -12.94 -6.02 6.78
C LEU A 148 -13.38 -7.20 7.65
N THR A 149 -13.20 -7.11 8.96
CA THR A 149 -13.75 -8.05 9.94
C THR A 149 -14.67 -7.32 10.89
N VAL A 150 -15.95 -7.71 10.91
CA VAL A 150 -16.98 -7.14 11.78
C VAL A 150 -17.79 -8.28 12.38
N LYS A 151 -17.97 -8.27 13.70
CA LYS A 151 -18.76 -9.29 14.45
C LYS A 151 -18.31 -10.74 14.13
N GLY A 152 -17.00 -10.95 14.05
CA GLY A 152 -16.39 -12.27 13.77
C GLY A 152 -16.61 -12.79 12.35
N LYS A 153 -17.14 -11.98 11.44
CA LYS A 153 -17.30 -12.32 10.01
C LYS A 153 -16.30 -11.53 9.18
N THR A 154 -15.76 -12.20 8.18
CA THR A 154 -14.79 -11.65 7.23
C THR A 154 -15.50 -11.22 5.94
N TYR A 155 -15.15 -10.05 5.44
CA TYR A 155 -15.68 -9.46 4.23
C TYR A 155 -14.51 -9.01 3.35
N LEU A 156 -14.54 -9.37 2.07
CA LEU A 156 -13.63 -8.83 1.08
C LEU A 156 -14.18 -7.48 0.63
N MET A 157 -13.37 -6.44 0.77
CA MET A 157 -13.53 -5.17 0.09
C MET A 157 -12.68 -5.18 -1.17
N TYR A 158 -13.19 -4.57 -2.23
CA TYR A 158 -12.46 -4.42 -3.48
C TYR A 158 -13.03 -3.27 -4.28
N VAL A 159 -12.35 -2.90 -5.36
CA VAL A 159 -12.77 -1.82 -6.24
C VAL A 159 -13.28 -2.42 -7.53
N GLY A 160 -14.52 -2.09 -7.85
CA GLY A 160 -15.11 -2.39 -9.14
C GLY A 160 -14.66 -1.39 -10.18
N VAL A 161 -14.17 -1.89 -11.31
CA VAL A 161 -13.73 -1.08 -12.46
C VAL A 161 -14.71 -1.25 -13.62
N GLY A 162 -14.81 -0.24 -14.49
CA GLY A 162 -15.52 -0.37 -15.77
C GLY A 162 -17.01 -0.02 -15.74
N GLY A 163 -17.36 1.15 -15.19
CA GLY A 163 -18.71 1.71 -15.21
C GLY A 163 -18.78 3.24 -15.38
N GLY A 164 -17.69 3.86 -15.85
CA GLY A 164 -17.53 5.32 -15.85
C GLY A 164 -16.87 5.89 -14.58
N GLU A 165 -16.63 5.04 -13.58
CA GLU A 165 -15.97 5.36 -12.31
C GLU A 165 -15.34 4.11 -11.66
N ASN A 166 -14.47 4.33 -10.66
CA ASN A 166 -14.06 3.32 -9.69
C ASN A 166 -14.90 3.46 -8.41
N ALA A 167 -15.47 2.35 -7.94
CA ALA A 167 -16.30 2.32 -6.74
C ALA A 167 -15.95 1.12 -5.85
N ILE A 168 -16.16 1.27 -4.53
CA ILE A 168 -15.85 0.25 -3.54
C ILE A 168 -17.04 -0.70 -3.39
N TYR A 169 -16.76 -1.98 -3.57
CA TYR A 169 -17.68 -3.08 -3.35
C TYR A 169 -17.23 -3.93 -2.17
N MET A 170 -18.18 -4.66 -1.60
CA MET A 170 -17.93 -5.59 -0.50
C MET A 170 -18.75 -6.86 -0.64
N VAL A 171 -18.16 -7.99 -0.29
CA VAL A 171 -18.82 -9.30 -0.26
C VAL A 171 -18.35 -10.10 0.95
N ARG A 172 -19.24 -10.91 1.54
CA ARG A 172 -18.84 -11.80 2.64
C ARG A 172 -17.94 -12.91 2.12
N LEU A 173 -16.86 -13.22 2.84
CA LEU A 173 -16.05 -14.41 2.61
C LEU A 173 -16.52 -15.54 3.54
N GLY A 174 -17.05 -16.62 2.96
CA GLY A 174 -17.36 -17.85 3.70
C GLY A 174 -16.11 -18.70 3.94
N GLU A 175 -15.23 -18.73 2.94
CA GLU A 175 -13.86 -19.24 2.97
C GLU A 175 -12.95 -18.17 2.33
N PRO A 176 -11.62 -18.24 2.53
CA PRO A 176 -10.68 -17.25 1.97
C PRO A 176 -10.83 -17.04 0.45
N MET A 177 -11.30 -18.04 -0.29
CA MET A 177 -11.57 -17.96 -1.73
C MET A 177 -13.03 -18.19 -2.12
N LYS A 178 -13.97 -18.03 -1.18
CA LYS A 178 -15.38 -18.27 -1.43
C LYS A 178 -16.21 -17.04 -1.04
N PRO A 179 -16.38 -16.08 -1.97
CA PRO A 179 -17.38 -15.03 -1.84
C PRO A 179 -18.78 -15.64 -1.70
N VAL A 180 -19.58 -15.13 -0.78
CA VAL A 180 -20.92 -15.65 -0.48
C VAL A 180 -21.92 -14.50 -0.54
N GLY A 181 -22.94 -14.67 -1.38
CA GLY A 181 -24.01 -13.70 -1.56
C GLY A 181 -23.68 -12.59 -2.55
N GLU A 182 -24.39 -11.48 -2.41
CA GLU A 182 -24.30 -10.33 -3.29
C GLU A 182 -23.00 -9.53 -3.07
N LYS A 183 -22.45 -9.01 -4.16
CA LYS A 183 -21.32 -8.09 -4.17
C LYS A 183 -21.88 -6.67 -4.10
N VAL A 184 -21.95 -6.11 -2.90
CA VAL A 184 -22.70 -4.88 -2.64
C VAL A 184 -21.83 -3.65 -2.86
N LEU A 185 -22.37 -2.64 -3.53
CA LEU A 185 -21.77 -1.31 -3.63
C LEU A 185 -21.80 -0.61 -2.25
N ILE A 186 -20.63 -0.22 -1.74
CA ILE A 186 -20.49 0.43 -0.43
C ILE A 186 -20.23 1.93 -0.55
N ALA A 187 -19.39 2.34 -1.49
CA ALA A 187 -19.12 3.75 -1.75
C ALA A 187 -18.79 3.98 -3.22
N GLU A 188 -19.28 5.08 -3.76
CA GLU A 188 -18.98 5.57 -5.10
C GLU A 188 -18.60 7.05 -5.02
N PRO A 189 -17.90 7.64 -6.00
CA PRO A 189 -17.57 9.06 -6.02
C PRO A 189 -18.82 9.96 -5.97
N GLU A 190 -18.98 10.70 -4.86
CA GLU A 190 -20.12 11.58 -4.61
C GLU A 190 -19.68 13.05 -4.65
N TYR A 191 -18.54 13.35 -4.03
CA TYR A 191 -18.05 14.70 -3.79
C TYR A 191 -17.09 15.19 -4.89
N PRO A 192 -16.97 16.53 -5.11
CA PRO A 192 -16.08 17.07 -6.14
C PRO A 192 -14.62 16.62 -6.02
N TRP A 193 -14.11 16.46 -4.79
CA TRP A 193 -12.72 16.03 -4.54
C TRP A 193 -12.45 14.57 -4.94
N GLU A 194 -13.49 13.79 -5.26
CA GLU A 194 -13.39 12.40 -5.70
C GLU A 194 -13.40 12.26 -7.22
N LYS A 195 -13.64 13.35 -7.95
CA LYS A 195 -13.96 13.35 -9.40
C LYS A 195 -12.74 13.58 -10.30
N GLY A 196 -11.54 13.30 -9.78
CA GLY A 196 -10.32 13.22 -10.59
C GLY A 196 -9.76 14.56 -11.05
N ALA A 197 -10.18 15.69 -10.45
CA ALA A 197 -9.62 17.01 -10.75
C ALA A 197 -8.08 16.94 -10.70
N GLY A 198 -7.41 17.53 -11.69
CA GLY A 198 -5.94 17.50 -11.80
C GLY A 198 -5.34 16.21 -12.36
N SER A 199 -6.17 15.23 -12.76
CA SER A 199 -5.72 14.07 -13.55
C SER A 199 -5.97 14.30 -15.05
N PRO A 200 -5.21 13.65 -15.96
CA PRO A 200 -5.43 13.76 -17.40
C PRO A 200 -6.82 13.30 -17.87
N LYS A 201 -7.49 12.47 -17.07
CA LYS A 201 -8.77 11.84 -17.44
C LYS A 201 -9.96 12.45 -16.70
N ASN A 202 -9.75 13.24 -15.65
CA ASN A 202 -10.80 13.69 -14.73
C ASN A 202 -11.76 12.54 -14.34
N TYR A 203 -11.17 11.38 -14.04
CA TYR A 203 -11.90 10.15 -13.83
C TYR A 203 -12.35 10.05 -12.36
N PRO A 204 -13.64 9.80 -12.07
CA PRO A 204 -14.12 9.64 -10.70
C PRO A 204 -13.62 8.33 -10.08
N VAL A 205 -13.06 8.43 -8.88
CA VAL A 205 -12.41 7.29 -8.23
C VAL A 205 -12.68 7.27 -6.73
N ASN A 206 -13.13 6.12 -6.25
CA ASN A 206 -13.04 5.65 -4.87
C ASN A 206 -12.30 4.30 -4.93
N GLU A 207 -11.10 4.22 -4.35
CA GLU A 207 -10.28 3.02 -4.43
C GLU A 207 -9.42 2.76 -3.19
N GLY A 208 -8.70 1.63 -3.16
CA GLY A 208 -7.82 1.29 -2.04
C GLY A 208 -8.45 1.27 -0.66
N PRO A 209 -9.59 0.58 -0.45
CA PRO A 209 -10.23 0.53 0.84
C PRO A 209 -9.36 -0.19 1.87
N THR A 210 -9.14 0.41 3.03
CA THR A 210 -8.44 -0.22 4.15
C THR A 210 -9.26 -0.06 5.43
N ALA A 211 -9.50 -1.18 6.12
CA ALA A 211 -10.22 -1.16 7.39
C ALA A 211 -9.34 -0.58 8.51
N LEU A 212 -9.95 0.22 9.37
CA LEU A 212 -9.33 0.78 10.57
C LEU A 212 -10.31 0.63 11.75
N TYR A 213 -9.80 0.29 12.93
CA TYR A 213 -10.63 0.04 14.11
C TYR A 213 -10.11 0.82 15.31
N HIS A 214 -11.02 1.46 16.05
CA HIS A 214 -10.67 2.19 17.26
C HIS A 214 -11.89 2.36 18.17
N ALA A 215 -11.70 2.22 19.48
CA ALA A 215 -12.74 2.42 20.50
C ALA A 215 -14.08 1.71 20.17
N GLY A 216 -14.02 0.47 19.66
CA GLY A 216 -15.19 -0.32 19.30
C GLY A 216 -15.88 0.10 17.98
N LYS A 217 -15.32 1.07 17.25
CA LYS A 217 -15.77 1.51 15.93
C LYS A 217 -14.96 0.84 14.82
N ALA A 218 -15.58 0.76 13.64
CA ALA A 218 -14.93 0.33 12.41
C ALA A 218 -15.05 1.45 11.37
N PHE A 219 -13.97 1.67 10.65
CA PHE A 219 -13.84 2.66 9.58
C PHE A 219 -13.31 1.97 8.32
N ILE A 220 -13.63 2.55 7.17
CA ILE A 220 -12.91 2.27 5.92
C ILE A 220 -12.29 3.57 5.48
N VAL A 221 -10.97 3.61 5.41
CA VAL A 221 -10.23 4.68 4.76
C VAL A 221 -10.00 4.28 3.31
N TYR A 222 -10.22 5.20 2.38
CA TYR A 222 -10.08 4.94 0.96
C TYR A 222 -9.43 6.13 0.26
N SER A 223 -9.01 5.98 -0.99
CA SER A 223 -8.52 7.08 -1.80
C SER A 223 -9.61 7.68 -2.69
N GLY A 224 -9.68 9.00 -2.76
CA GLY A 224 -10.47 9.75 -3.75
C GLY A 224 -9.62 10.33 -4.88
N SER A 225 -10.24 10.55 -6.04
CA SER A 225 -9.59 11.00 -7.29
C SER A 225 -8.62 9.97 -7.88
N ASP A 226 -8.14 10.22 -9.10
CA ASP A 226 -7.23 9.34 -9.84
C ASP A 226 -5.79 9.44 -9.31
N THR A 227 -5.05 8.32 -9.24
CA THR A 227 -3.62 8.26 -8.85
C THR A 227 -2.67 9.14 -9.69
N ALA A 228 -3.09 9.57 -10.88
CA ALA A 228 -2.37 10.54 -11.70
C ALA A 228 -2.65 12.00 -11.31
N SER A 229 -3.57 12.24 -10.38
CA SER A 229 -3.89 13.55 -9.85
C SER A 229 -3.00 13.92 -8.66
N THR A 230 -2.57 15.18 -8.60
CA THR A 230 -1.98 15.76 -7.37
C THR A 230 -3.00 15.92 -6.24
N PHE A 231 -4.30 15.88 -6.56
CA PHE A 231 -5.40 15.92 -5.62
C PHE A 231 -5.86 14.54 -5.14
N TYR A 232 -5.16 13.46 -5.51
CA TYR A 232 -5.35 12.15 -4.88
C TYR A 232 -5.24 12.32 -3.35
N CYS A 233 -6.24 11.84 -2.61
CA CYS A 233 -6.43 12.14 -1.18
C CYS A 233 -7.09 10.98 -0.46
N LEU A 234 -7.09 10.98 0.88
CA LEU A 234 -7.81 9.97 1.67
C LEU A 234 -9.21 10.46 2.07
N GLY A 235 -10.20 9.59 1.94
CA GLY A 235 -11.56 9.72 2.46
C GLY A 235 -11.87 8.73 3.57
N LEU A 236 -13.04 8.88 4.20
CA LEU A 236 -13.46 8.08 5.34
C LEU A 236 -14.92 7.63 5.25
N LEU A 237 -15.15 6.34 5.48
CA LEU A 237 -16.45 5.76 5.79
C LEU A 237 -16.49 5.33 7.25
N THR A 238 -17.53 5.72 7.99
CA THR A 238 -17.75 5.34 9.39
C THR A 238 -18.91 4.35 9.50
N PHE A 239 -18.65 3.16 10.04
CA PHE A 239 -19.68 2.15 10.26
C PHE A 239 -20.58 2.51 11.45
N GLN A 240 -21.90 2.54 11.23
CA GLN A 240 -22.91 2.88 12.23
C GLN A 240 -23.49 1.66 12.95
N GLY A 241 -22.96 0.46 12.69
CA GLY A 241 -23.52 -0.78 13.20
C GLY A 241 -24.52 -1.41 12.21
N GLY A 242 -25.21 -2.47 12.66
CA GLY A 242 -26.07 -3.26 11.77
C GLY A 242 -25.29 -4.26 10.89
N ASP A 243 -25.68 -4.37 9.62
CA ASP A 243 -25.08 -5.26 8.61
C ASP A 243 -24.11 -4.45 7.73
N PRO A 244 -22.80 -4.77 7.69
CA PRO A 244 -21.82 -4.05 6.87
C PRO A 244 -22.06 -4.17 5.36
N LEU A 245 -22.86 -5.15 4.91
CA LEU A 245 -23.26 -5.27 3.49
C LEU A 245 -24.45 -4.36 3.12
N GLN A 246 -24.84 -3.41 3.98
CA GLN A 246 -25.83 -2.40 3.63
C GLN A 246 -25.16 -1.03 3.60
N ARG A 247 -25.11 -0.40 2.41
CA ARG A 247 -24.50 0.93 2.21
C ARG A 247 -24.97 1.97 3.22
N ARG A 248 -26.27 1.99 3.56
CA ARG A 248 -26.87 2.90 4.55
C ARG A 248 -26.25 2.83 5.95
N ASN A 249 -25.54 1.76 6.28
CA ASN A 249 -24.85 1.60 7.57
C ASN A 249 -23.45 2.20 7.56
N TRP A 250 -23.03 2.84 6.47
CA TRP A 250 -21.77 3.56 6.33
C TRP A 250 -22.06 5.04 6.09
N ILE A 251 -21.50 5.90 6.94
CA ILE A 251 -21.55 7.36 6.73
C ILE A 251 -20.28 7.79 6.05
N LYS A 252 -20.42 8.47 4.91
CA LYS A 252 -19.32 9.00 4.13
C LYS A 252 -18.98 10.42 4.60
N THR A 253 -17.70 10.68 4.85
CA THR A 253 -17.22 12.03 5.20
C THR A 253 -17.17 12.89 3.95
N ASP A 254 -17.69 14.12 4.03
CA ASP A 254 -17.89 15.01 2.88
C ASP A 254 -16.64 15.77 2.41
N HIS A 255 -15.55 15.64 3.16
CA HIS A 255 -14.25 16.23 2.87
C HIS A 255 -13.14 15.18 3.03
N PRO A 256 -11.99 15.36 2.36
CA PRO A 256 -10.84 14.49 2.52
C PRO A 256 -10.24 14.62 3.93
N ILE A 257 -9.76 13.51 4.47
CA ILE A 257 -9.12 13.41 5.80
C ILE A 257 -7.59 13.39 5.73
N LEU A 258 -7.01 13.31 4.52
CA LEU A 258 -5.60 13.60 4.24
C LEU A 258 -5.48 14.13 2.81
N THR A 259 -4.82 15.27 2.63
CA THR A 259 -4.59 15.88 1.32
C THR A 259 -3.12 16.20 1.11
N GLN A 260 -2.76 16.50 -0.14
CA GLN A 260 -1.46 17.06 -0.50
C GLN A 260 -1.03 18.23 0.40
N ASN A 261 0.30 18.39 0.52
CA ASN A 261 0.93 19.56 1.12
C ASN A 261 2.09 20.02 0.21
N PRO A 262 1.80 20.85 -0.82
CA PRO A 262 2.82 21.34 -1.73
C PRO A 262 3.92 22.18 -1.04
N ALA A 263 3.62 22.80 0.11
CA ALA A 263 4.59 23.59 0.86
C ALA A 263 5.74 22.75 1.44
N VAL A 264 5.53 21.44 1.63
CA VAL A 264 6.56 20.48 2.02
C VAL A 264 6.96 19.55 0.86
N GLY A 265 6.52 19.86 -0.36
CA GLY A 265 6.90 19.14 -1.57
C GLY A 265 6.19 17.80 -1.77
N ILE A 266 5.05 17.53 -1.11
CA ILE A 266 4.35 16.24 -1.21
C ILE A 266 2.93 16.41 -1.76
N VAL A 267 2.58 15.64 -2.79
CA VAL A 267 1.27 15.69 -3.46
C VAL A 267 0.69 14.29 -3.73
N GLY A 268 -0.61 14.20 -4.02
CA GLY A 268 -1.28 12.95 -4.40
C GLY A 268 -1.22 11.87 -3.32
N THR A 269 -1.71 12.17 -2.12
CA THR A 269 -1.60 11.33 -0.91
C THR A 269 -2.75 10.33 -0.81
N GLY A 270 -2.50 9.06 -1.07
CA GLY A 270 -3.53 8.03 -0.91
C GLY A 270 -2.97 6.65 -0.58
N ARG A 271 -3.80 5.62 -0.73
CA ARG A 271 -3.45 4.22 -0.36
C ARG A 271 -3.04 4.09 1.10
N GLY A 272 -3.89 4.58 1.98
CA GLY A 272 -3.65 4.56 3.42
C GLY A 272 -3.73 3.14 3.99
N THR A 273 -2.77 2.80 4.83
CA THR A 273 -2.74 1.56 5.64
C THR A 273 -2.21 1.87 7.04
N PHE A 274 -2.51 1.00 8.01
CA PHE A 274 -2.41 1.34 9.43
C PHE A 274 -1.66 0.29 10.22
N ALA A 275 -0.79 0.73 11.13
CA ALA A 275 -0.13 -0.14 12.08
C ALA A 275 -0.22 0.44 13.49
N HIS A 276 -0.53 -0.43 14.45
CA HIS A 276 -0.40 -0.14 15.86
C HIS A 276 1.00 -0.56 16.33
N ALA A 277 1.77 0.37 16.88
CA ALA A 277 3.10 0.10 17.39
C ALA A 277 3.08 -0.53 18.78
N LYS A 278 4.16 -1.22 19.17
CA LYS A 278 4.30 -1.85 20.51
C LYS A 278 4.24 -0.83 21.66
N ASP A 279 4.62 0.41 21.40
CA ASP A 279 4.59 1.51 22.36
C ASP A 279 3.23 2.24 22.44
N GLY A 280 2.23 1.76 21.68
CA GLY A 280 0.90 2.36 21.60
C GLY A 280 0.75 3.44 20.53
N THR A 281 1.83 3.77 19.80
CA THR A 281 1.78 4.77 18.73
C THR A 281 0.99 4.24 17.52
N GLU A 282 0.09 5.07 17.00
CA GLU A 282 -0.63 4.77 15.75
C GLU A 282 0.14 5.32 14.54
N TRP A 283 0.26 4.49 13.50
CA TRP A 283 0.99 4.82 12.28
C TRP A 283 0.09 4.72 11.06
N LEU A 284 0.13 5.76 10.23
CA LEU A 284 -0.38 5.80 8.88
C LEU A 284 0.81 5.61 7.93
N LEU A 285 0.71 4.60 7.07
CA LEU A 285 1.55 4.49 5.88
C LEU A 285 0.70 4.81 4.65
N TYR A 286 1.26 5.55 3.71
CA TYR A 286 0.54 6.01 2.52
C TYR A 286 1.50 6.25 1.35
N ALA A 287 0.99 6.19 0.13
CA ALA A 287 1.73 6.55 -1.07
C ALA A 287 1.49 8.03 -1.42
N ALA A 288 2.55 8.73 -1.82
CA ALA A 288 2.46 10.08 -2.35
C ALA A 288 3.56 10.34 -3.38
N MET A 289 3.40 11.38 -4.20
CA MET A 289 4.37 11.84 -5.18
C MET A 289 5.17 13.04 -4.66
N PRO A 290 6.43 13.21 -5.07
CA PRO A 290 7.13 14.48 -4.89
C PRO A 290 6.50 15.54 -5.80
N ALA A 291 6.34 16.76 -5.29
CA ALA A 291 5.64 17.85 -5.98
C ALA A 291 6.38 18.37 -7.22
N ASP A 292 7.70 18.30 -7.20
CA ASP A 292 8.57 18.68 -8.32
C ASP A 292 8.62 17.61 -9.44
N ASP A 293 8.09 16.41 -9.18
CA ASP A 293 7.98 15.33 -10.17
C ASP A 293 6.73 14.44 -9.94
N ALA A 294 5.56 15.07 -10.06
CA ALA A 294 4.25 14.51 -9.76
C ALA A 294 3.72 13.51 -10.82
N ARG A 295 4.50 12.44 -11.09
CA ARG A 295 4.10 11.32 -11.95
C ARG A 295 3.70 10.12 -11.10
N THR A 296 2.66 9.40 -11.51
CA THR A 296 2.19 8.16 -10.83
C THR A 296 3.30 7.13 -10.61
N ALA A 297 4.30 7.11 -11.50
CA ALA A 297 5.47 6.22 -11.42
C ALA A 297 6.43 6.56 -10.26
N ASN A 298 6.39 7.79 -9.75
CA ASN A 298 7.25 8.29 -8.68
C ASN A 298 6.58 8.27 -7.30
N ARG A 299 5.43 7.59 -7.19
CA ARG A 299 4.79 7.37 -5.90
C ARG A 299 5.71 6.55 -5.00
N ALA A 300 5.93 7.06 -3.79
CA ALA A 300 6.72 6.40 -2.75
C ALA A 300 5.92 6.32 -1.45
N THR A 301 6.17 5.26 -0.68
CA THR A 301 5.55 5.00 0.61
C THR A 301 6.20 5.87 1.68
N ARG A 302 5.37 6.58 2.42
CA ARG A 302 5.73 7.39 3.58
C ARG A 302 5.05 6.84 4.82
N ALA A 303 5.61 7.15 5.98
CA ALA A 303 5.03 6.85 7.28
C ALA A 303 4.92 8.13 8.10
N GLN A 304 3.79 8.31 8.78
CA GLN A 304 3.64 9.33 9.82
C GLN A 304 2.76 8.80 10.93
N ARG A 305 2.94 9.38 12.12
CA ARG A 305 2.08 9.09 13.26
C ARG A 305 0.77 9.82 13.12
N PHE A 306 -0.27 9.27 13.71
CA PHE A 306 -1.56 9.93 13.79
C PHE A 306 -2.18 9.79 15.17
N THR A 307 -3.25 10.54 15.41
CA THR A 307 -3.98 10.54 16.68
C THR A 307 -5.47 10.34 16.42
N TRP A 308 -6.29 10.41 17.46
CA TRP A 308 -7.74 10.23 17.36
C TRP A 308 -8.44 11.51 17.77
N ASN A 309 -9.46 11.89 16.99
CA ASN A 309 -10.38 12.96 17.35
C ASN A 309 -11.22 12.58 18.58
N ALA A 310 -11.85 13.59 19.20
CA ALA A 310 -12.70 13.37 20.38
C ALA A 310 -13.92 12.47 20.08
N ASP A 311 -14.38 12.43 18.83
CA ASP A 311 -15.45 11.55 18.37
C ASP A 311 -14.94 10.12 18.03
N GLY A 312 -13.64 9.86 18.13
CA GLY A 312 -12.99 8.59 17.84
C GLY A 312 -12.65 8.36 16.36
N SER A 313 -12.83 9.34 15.46
CA SER A 313 -12.33 9.26 14.09
C SER A 313 -10.79 9.45 14.04
N PRO A 314 -10.08 8.96 13.00
CA PRO A 314 -8.65 9.22 12.87
C PRO A 314 -8.37 10.69 12.57
N GLU A 315 -7.29 11.22 13.14
CA GLU A 315 -6.72 12.55 12.89
C GLU A 315 -5.27 12.38 12.40
N PHE A 316 -5.09 12.44 11.07
CA PHE A 316 -3.81 12.20 10.42
C PHE A 316 -2.85 13.39 10.47
N GLY A 317 -3.35 14.59 10.75
CA GLY A 317 -2.60 15.83 10.66
C GLY A 317 -2.19 16.17 9.21
N PRO A 318 -1.42 17.25 9.03
CA PRO A 318 -0.88 17.59 7.73
C PRO A 318 0.15 16.55 7.28
N VAL A 319 0.29 16.41 5.96
CA VAL A 319 1.39 15.66 5.35
C VAL A 319 2.73 16.31 5.73
N LEU A 320 3.69 15.47 6.10
CA LEU A 320 5.03 15.86 6.54
C LEU A 320 6.03 15.85 5.39
N ALA A 321 7.10 16.64 5.53
CA ALA A 321 8.21 16.64 4.59
C ALA A 321 8.94 15.29 4.57
N ASP A 322 9.60 14.99 3.45
CA ASP A 322 10.57 13.88 3.39
C ASP A 322 11.78 14.17 4.29
N GLY A 323 12.47 13.09 4.69
CA GLY A 323 13.59 13.14 5.63
C GLY A 323 13.31 12.41 6.95
N PRO A 324 14.18 12.60 7.96
CA PRO A 324 14.13 11.85 9.21
C PRO A 324 12.78 11.96 9.93
N ILE A 325 12.23 10.83 10.35
CA ILE A 325 11.02 10.73 11.15
C ILE A 325 11.41 10.81 12.63
N ALA A 326 10.77 11.73 13.37
CA ALA A 326 11.04 11.89 14.79
C ALA A 326 10.65 10.63 15.58
N VAL A 327 11.61 10.06 16.32
CA VAL A 327 11.44 8.92 17.21
C VAL A 327 11.44 9.43 18.65
N ARG A 328 10.36 10.10 19.06
CA ARG A 328 10.12 10.45 20.47
C ARG A 328 8.69 10.22 20.86
#